data_AF-A0A832XGY6-F1
#
_entry.id   AF-A0A832XGY6-F1
#
_cell.length_a   1.000
_cell.length_b   1.000
_cell.length_c   1.000
_cell.angle_alpha   90.00
_cell.angle_beta   90.00
_cell.angle_gamma   90.00
#
_symmetry.space_group_name_H-M   'P 1'
#
loop_
_entity.id
_entity.type
_entity.pdbx_description
1 polymer ?
#
loop_
_entity_poly.entity_id
_entity_poly.type
_entity_poly.pdbx_seq_one_letter_code
_entity_poly.pdbx_strand_id
1 'polypeptide(L)'
;MALMKTALSIGIAIILAALVLYSTYLISTEMFKQNYDQPYREYMGNVGNFLSISNGVIGILLIALGIFMKKYEGIGSGILGGGVLIMVYSFAWAFFSAERYIRILLLAVALIVLIWFGYKKLEKGAIAKER
;
A
#
# COMPACT_ATOMS: atom_id res chain seq x y z
N MET A 1 -10.35 -26.66 -8.44
CA MET A 1 -11.11 -25.78 -7.52
C MET A 1 -10.23 -24.70 -6.88
N ALA A 2 -8.98 -24.97 -6.48
CA ALA A 2 -8.07 -23.96 -5.90
C ALA A 2 -7.74 -22.77 -6.84
N LEU A 3 -7.46 -23.05 -8.12
CA LEU A 3 -7.17 -22.03 -9.14
C LEU A 3 -8.30 -21.01 -9.34
N MET A 4 -9.56 -21.44 -9.20
CA MET A 4 -10.72 -20.56 -9.34
C MET A 4 -10.84 -19.59 -8.17
N LYS A 5 -10.55 -20.05 -6.94
CA LYS A 5 -10.55 -19.21 -5.74
C LYS A 5 -9.44 -18.16 -5.78
N THR A 6 -8.25 -18.53 -6.26
CA THR A 6 -7.11 -17.59 -6.40
C THR A 6 -7.33 -16.56 -7.50
N ALA A 7 -7.92 -16.96 -8.64
CA ALA A 7 -8.29 -16.01 -9.69
C ALA A 7 -9.34 -15.00 -9.19
N LEU A 8 -10.34 -15.49 -8.45
CA LEU A 8 -11.37 -14.65 -7.84
C LEU A 8 -10.75 -13.66 -6.84
N SER A 9 -9.85 -14.11 -5.96
CA SER A 9 -9.21 -13.23 -4.98
C SER A 9 -8.37 -12.14 -5.62
N ILE A 10 -7.60 -12.48 -6.66
CA ILE A 10 -6.80 -11.51 -7.41
C ILE A 10 -7.72 -10.50 -8.10
N GLY A 11 -8.79 -10.96 -8.75
CA GLY A 11 -9.78 -10.08 -9.38
C GLY A 11 -10.40 -9.09 -8.40
N ILE A 12 -10.85 -9.58 -7.24
CA ILE A 12 -11.41 -8.75 -6.16
C ILE A 12 -10.37 -7.73 -5.67
N ALA A 13 -9.12 -8.16 -5.42
CA ALA A 13 -8.06 -7.28 -4.95
C ALA A 13 -7.80 -6.11 -5.90
N ILE A 14 -7.70 -6.41 -7.21
CA ILE A 14 -7.42 -5.40 -8.24
C ILE A 14 -8.61 -4.46 -8.39
N ILE A 15 -9.84 -4.98 -8.48
CA ILE A 15 -11.05 -4.16 -8.66
C ILE A 15 -11.25 -3.24 -7.44
N LEU A 16 -11.12 -3.76 -6.23
CA LEU A 16 -11.24 -2.95 -5.01
C LEU A 16 -10.17 -1.87 -4.95
N ALA A 17 -8.91 -2.22 -5.20
CA ALA A 17 -7.83 -1.24 -5.20
C ALA A 17 -8.07 -0.16 -6.27
N ALA A 18 -8.39 -0.55 -7.50
CA ALA A 18 -8.68 0.39 -8.59
C ALA A 18 -9.83 1.33 -8.24
N LEU A 19 -10.90 0.82 -7.63
CA LEU A 19 -12.07 1.61 -7.24
C LEU A 19 -11.71 2.67 -6.18
N VAL A 20 -10.97 2.29 -5.14
CA VAL A 20 -10.52 3.23 -4.09
C VAL A 20 -9.54 4.26 -4.62
N LEU A 21 -8.59 3.83 -5.46
CA LEU A 21 -7.62 4.73 -6.07
C LEU A 21 -8.30 5.71 -7.04
N TYR A 22 -9.28 5.25 -7.81
CA TYR A 22 -10.05 6.10 -8.70
C TYR A 22 -10.92 7.10 -7.93
N SER A 23 -11.57 6.68 -6.84
CA SER A 23 -12.40 7.58 -6.03
C SER A 23 -11.55 8.67 -5.35
N THR A 24 -10.40 8.31 -4.79
CA THR A 24 -9.49 9.29 -4.18
C THR A 24 -8.82 10.19 -5.21
N TYR A 25 -8.55 9.69 -6.42
CA TYR A 25 -8.12 10.50 -7.55
C TYR A 25 -9.17 11.57 -7.90
N LEU A 26 -10.44 11.21 -8.05
CA LEU A 26 -11.51 12.18 -8.34
C LEU A 26 -11.58 13.28 -7.28
N ILE A 27 -11.54 12.92 -5.99
CA ILE A 27 -11.54 13.90 -4.90
C ILE A 27 -10.32 14.83 -4.99
N SER A 28 -9.14 14.27 -5.29
CA SER A 28 -7.93 15.08 -5.44
C SER A 28 -8.01 16.07 -6.60
N THR A 29 -8.66 15.70 -7.71
CA THR A 29 -8.85 16.61 -8.85
C THR A 29 -9.82 17.74 -8.56
N GLU A 30 -10.81 17.53 -7.71
CA GLU A 30 -11.70 18.62 -7.27
C GLU A 30 -10.96 19.59 -6.33
N MET A 31 -10.10 19.07 -5.45
CA MET A 31 -9.24 19.93 -4.62
C MET A 31 -8.28 20.78 -5.46
N PHE A 32 -7.82 20.30 -6.63
CA PHE A 32 -7.05 21.11 -7.58
C PHE A 32 -7.82 22.33 -8.07
N LYS A 33 -9.05 22.11 -8.54
CA LYS A 33 -9.88 23.17 -9.12
C LYS A 33 -10.17 24.26 -8.09
N GLN A 34 -10.36 23.87 -6.83
CA GLN A 34 -10.66 24.80 -5.74
C GLN A 34 -9.42 25.62 -5.31
N ASN A 35 -8.21 25.08 -5.43
CA ASN A 35 -6.97 25.69 -4.94
C ASN A 35 -6.00 26.04 -6.08
N TYR A 36 -6.52 26.35 -7.27
CA TYR A 36 -5.71 26.55 -8.47
C TYR A 36 -4.65 27.65 -8.34
N ASP A 37 -4.92 28.67 -7.51
CA ASP A 37 -4.03 29.82 -7.31
C ASP A 37 -2.83 29.51 -6.39
N GLN A 38 -2.78 28.33 -5.76
CA GLN A 38 -1.67 27.95 -4.90
C GLN A 38 -0.41 27.56 -5.70
N PRO A 39 0.80 27.81 -5.16
CA PRO A 39 2.03 27.30 -5.74
C PRO A 39 1.97 25.77 -5.88
N TYR A 40 2.30 25.24 -7.06
CA TYR A 40 2.21 23.81 -7.38
C TYR A 40 2.85 22.89 -6.32
N ARG A 41 3.96 23.32 -5.70
CA ARG A 41 4.66 22.56 -4.65
C ARG A 41 3.83 22.39 -3.39
N GLU A 42 3.14 23.44 -2.96
CA GLU A 42 2.30 23.43 -1.75
C GLU A 42 1.02 22.62 -2.01
N TYR A 43 0.41 22.82 -3.18
CA TYR A 43 -0.71 22.02 -3.65
C TYR A 43 -0.38 20.52 -3.67
N MET A 44 0.73 20.10 -4.29
CA MET A 44 1.12 18.69 -4.35
C MET A 44 1.44 18.10 -2.98
N GLY A 45 1.98 18.89 -2.04
CA GLY A 45 2.17 18.46 -0.66
C GLY A 45 0.85 18.18 0.06
N ASN A 46 -0.14 19.07 -0.09
CA ASN A 46 -1.46 18.92 0.52
C ASN A 46 -2.22 17.71 -0.05
N VAL A 47 -2.19 17.53 -1.37
CA VAL A 47 -2.78 16.35 -2.01
C VAL A 47 -2.09 15.07 -1.58
N GLY A 48 -0.75 15.06 -1.53
CA GLY A 48 0.01 13.89 -1.09
C GLY A 48 -0.31 13.49 0.34
N ASN A 49 -0.42 14.46 1.25
CA ASN A 49 -0.83 14.21 2.64
C ASN A 49 -2.26 13.66 2.72
N PHE A 50 -3.20 14.26 1.98
CA PHE A 50 -4.58 13.78 1.91
C PHE A 50 -4.66 12.33 1.39
N LEU A 51 -4.01 12.05 0.26
CA LEU A 51 -3.98 10.73 -0.37
C LEU A 51 -3.33 9.70 0.54
N SER A 52 -2.27 10.08 1.26
CA SER A 52 -1.62 9.20 2.21
C SER A 52 -2.54 8.83 3.37
N ILE A 53 -3.11 9.82 4.06
CA ILE A 53 -3.94 9.59 5.25
C ILE A 53 -5.22 8.84 4.88
N SER A 54 -5.95 9.31 3.86
CA SER A 54 -7.23 8.70 3.46
C SER A 54 -7.06 7.25 3.01
N ASN A 55 -6.14 6.98 2.07
CA ASN A 55 -5.87 5.61 1.61
C ASN A 55 -5.26 4.75 2.71
N GLY A 56 -4.45 5.31 3.60
CA GLY A 56 -3.89 4.58 4.74
C GLY A 56 -4.98 4.06 5.66
N VAL A 57 -5.95 4.92 6.03
CA VAL A 57 -7.09 4.53 6.85
C VAL A 57 -7.95 3.48 6.14
N ILE A 58 -8.28 3.69 4.86
CA ILE A 58 -9.07 2.72 4.07
C ILE A 58 -8.33 1.38 3.97
N GLY A 59 -7.03 1.41 3.70
CA GLY A 59 -6.18 0.22 3.61
C GLY A 59 -6.17 -0.59 4.90
N ILE A 60 -6.02 0.07 6.06
CA ILE A 60 -6.10 -0.57 7.37
C ILE A 60 -7.47 -1.19 7.60
N LEU A 61 -8.55 -0.47 7.29
CA LEU A 61 -9.93 -0.98 7.43
C LEU A 61 -10.17 -2.21 6.55
N LEU A 62 -9.72 -2.20 5.30
CA LEU A 62 -9.83 -3.35 4.40
C LEU A 62 -9.00 -4.53 4.90
N ILE A 63 -7.79 -4.30 5.41
CA ILE A 63 -6.99 -5.38 6.02
C ILE A 63 -7.74 -5.98 7.22
N ALA A 64 -8.28 -5.15 8.11
CA ALA A 64 -9.07 -5.61 9.25
C ALA A 64 -10.28 -6.44 8.79
N LEU A 65 -11.07 -5.91 7.85
CA LEU A 65 -12.24 -6.61 7.29
C LEU A 65 -11.85 -7.94 6.63
N GLY A 66 -10.75 -7.96 5.89
CA GLY A 66 -10.23 -9.17 5.27
C GLY A 66 -9.81 -10.24 6.29
N ILE A 67 -9.27 -9.83 7.46
CA ILE A 67 -8.97 -10.75 8.56
C ILE A 67 -10.27 -11.31 9.16
N PHE A 68 -11.29 -10.47 9.38
CA PHE A 68 -12.59 -10.92 9.88
C PHE A 68 -13.30 -11.87 8.91
N MET A 69 -13.14 -11.66 7.61
CA MET A 69 -13.76 -12.47 6.55
C MET A 69 -12.95 -13.71 6.16
N LYS A 70 -11.99 -14.15 6.99
CA LYS A 70 -11.18 -15.36 6.76
C LYS A 70 -11.98 -16.63 6.42
N LYS A 71 -13.24 -16.72 6.87
CA LYS A 71 -14.16 -17.83 6.53
C LYS A 71 -14.43 -17.93 5.02
N TYR A 72 -14.36 -16.82 4.29
CA TYR A 72 -14.57 -16.76 2.84
C TYR A 72 -13.21 -16.63 2.15
N GLU A 73 -12.50 -17.74 2.00
CA GLU A 73 -11.10 -17.77 1.52
C GLU A 73 -10.83 -16.90 0.27
N GLY A 74 -11.70 -16.94 -0.74
CA GLY A 74 -11.52 -16.16 -1.98
C GLY A 74 -11.80 -14.66 -1.82
N ILE A 75 -12.84 -14.29 -1.08
CA ILE A 75 -13.24 -12.89 -0.91
C ILE A 75 -12.37 -12.21 0.15
N GLY A 76 -12.15 -12.87 1.29
CA GLY A 76 -11.31 -12.36 2.38
C GLY A 76 -9.87 -12.14 1.93
N SER A 77 -9.28 -13.08 1.20
CA SER A 77 -7.92 -12.89 0.66
C SER A 77 -7.84 -11.79 -0.41
N GLY A 78 -8.88 -11.61 -1.21
CA GLY A 78 -8.98 -10.51 -2.17
C GLY A 78 -9.06 -9.14 -1.49
N ILE A 79 -9.91 -9.01 -0.47
CA ILE A 79 -10.02 -7.79 0.34
C ILE A 79 -8.70 -7.48 1.06
N LEU A 80 -8.05 -8.48 1.65
CA LEU A 80 -6.72 -8.34 2.25
C LEU A 80 -5.70 -7.84 1.23
N GLY A 81 -5.62 -8.48 0.07
CA GLY A 81 -4.71 -8.10 -1.01
C GLY A 81 -4.95 -6.68 -1.51
N GLY A 82 -6.21 -6.31 -1.71
CA GLY A 82 -6.60 -4.94 -2.09
C GLY A 82 -6.20 -3.91 -1.03
N GLY A 83 -6.45 -4.21 0.25
CA GLY A 83 -6.03 -3.35 1.37
C GLY A 83 -4.51 -3.17 1.45
N VAL A 84 -3.73 -4.22 1.20
CA VAL A 84 -2.27 -4.15 1.12
C VAL A 84 -1.82 -3.29 -0.06
N LEU A 85 -2.42 -3.44 -1.25
CA LEU A 85 -2.10 -2.60 -2.41
C LEU A 85 -2.35 -1.12 -2.14
N ILE A 86 -3.49 -0.80 -1.51
CA ILE A 86 -3.84 0.57 -1.11
C ILE A 86 -2.85 1.11 -0.07
N MET A 87 -2.43 0.29 0.89
CA MET A 87 -1.40 0.67 1.87
C MET A 87 -0.06 1.01 1.21
N VAL A 88 0.38 0.20 0.23
CA VAL A 88 1.61 0.48 -0.52
C VAL A 88 1.49 1.81 -1.26
N TYR A 89 0.34 2.07 -1.89
CA TYR A 89 0.09 3.33 -2.57
C TYR A 89 0.07 4.54 -1.62
N SER A 90 -0.59 4.42 -0.46
CA SER A 90 -0.61 5.42 0.60
C SER A 90 0.80 5.73 1.10
N PHE A 91 1.61 4.70 1.32
CA PHE A 91 2.99 4.84 1.77
C PHE A 91 3.88 5.52 0.72
N ALA A 92 3.67 5.24 -0.56
CA ALA A 92 4.39 5.93 -1.63
C ALA A 92 4.15 7.45 -1.57
N TRP A 93 2.89 7.88 -1.41
CA TRP A 93 2.56 9.30 -1.24
C TRP A 93 3.12 9.91 0.05
N ALA A 94 3.08 9.18 1.17
CA ALA A 94 3.71 9.61 2.42
C ALA A 94 5.21 9.89 2.19
N PHE A 95 5.89 8.96 1.52
CA PHE A 95 7.31 9.05 1.23
C PHE A 95 7.63 10.23 0.30
N PHE A 96 6.84 10.44 -0.75
CA PHE A 96 7.01 11.57 -1.67
C PHE A 96 6.60 12.93 -1.10
N SER A 97 5.89 12.96 0.03
CA SER A 97 5.53 14.19 0.73
C SER A 97 6.46 14.51 1.91
N ALA A 98 7.17 13.50 2.43
CA ALA A 98 8.09 13.66 3.56
C ALA A 98 9.27 14.60 3.27
N GLU A 99 9.86 15.18 4.30
CA GLU A 99 11.07 16.00 4.16
C GLU A 99 12.27 15.18 3.66
N ARG A 100 13.24 15.86 3.04
CA ARG A 100 14.44 15.22 2.46
C ARG A 100 15.17 14.34 3.47
N TYR A 101 15.38 14.84 4.70
CA TYR A 101 16.08 14.11 5.74
C TYR A 101 15.31 12.87 6.21
N ILE A 102 13.99 12.99 6.35
CA ILE A 102 13.11 11.88 6.74
C ILE A 102 13.13 10.79 5.67
N ARG A 103 13.09 11.13 4.38
CA ARG A 103 13.19 10.15 3.28
C ARG A 103 14.50 9.37 3.31
N ILE A 104 15.61 10.07 3.52
CA ILE A 104 16.94 9.43 3.60
C ILE A 104 16.98 8.45 4.78
N LEU A 105 16.46 8.87 5.93
CA LEU A 105 16.40 8.03 7.13
C LEU A 105 15.52 6.79 6.91
N LEU A 106 14.33 6.96 6.31
CA LEU A 106 13.44 5.84 5.97
C LEU A 106 14.11 4.85 5.00
N LEU A 107 14.82 5.35 3.98
CA LEU A 107 15.56 4.50 3.05
C LEU A 107 16.73 3.77 3.74
N ALA A 108 17.46 4.44 4.62
CA ALA A 108 18.54 3.81 5.38
C ALA A 108 18.01 2.68 6.28
N VAL A 109 16.89 2.90 6.97
CA VAL A 109 16.23 1.86 7.79
C VAL A 109 15.74 0.71 6.92
N ALA A 110 15.07 1.01 5.79
CA ALA A 110 14.61 -0.01 4.85
C ALA A 110 15.77 -0.87 4.33
N LEU A 111 16.91 -0.24 4.01
CA LEU A 111 18.11 -0.93 3.56
C LEU A 111 18.66 -1.88 4.64
N ILE A 112 18.78 -1.42 5.89
CA ILE A 112 19.24 -2.25 7.02
C ILE A 112 18.32 -3.46 7.21
N VAL A 113 17.00 -3.25 7.17
CA VAL A 113 16.00 -4.32 7.32
C VAL A 113 16.11 -5.32 6.17
N LEU A 114 16.23 -4.86 4.92
CA LEU A 114 16.38 -5.72 3.75
C LEU A 114 17.67 -6.54 3.80
N ILE A 115 18.79 -5.93 4.19
CA ILE A 115 20.06 -6.64 4.39
C ILE A 115 19.89 -7.71 5.46
N TRP A 116 19.29 -7.38 6.60
CA TRP A 116 19.05 -8.33 7.69
C TRP A 116 18.18 -9.53 7.27
N PHE A 117 17.06 -9.28 6.57
CA PHE A 117 16.22 -10.34 6.02
C PHE A 117 16.96 -11.17 4.95
N GLY A 118 17.78 -10.53 4.13
CA GLY A 118 18.63 -11.19 3.13
C GLY A 118 19.59 -12.18 3.77
N TYR A 119 20.36 -11.74 4.77
CA TYR A 119 21.28 -12.60 5.51
C TYR A 119 20.57 -13.78 6.17
N LYS A 120 19.49 -13.52 6.90
CA LYS A 120 18.73 -14.57 7.59
C LYS A 120 18.16 -15.63 6.65
N LYS A 121 17.77 -15.23 5.43
CA LYS A 121 17.26 -16.16 4.42
C LYS A 121 18.38 -16.98 3.79
N LEU A 122 19.54 -16.37 3.52
CA LEU A 122 20.72 -17.05 2.98
C LEU A 122 21.30 -18.06 3.97
N GLU A 123 21.38 -17.71 5.26
CA GLU A 123 21.83 -18.60 6.34
C GLU A 123 20.96 -19.86 6.46
N LYS A 124 19.62 -19.69 6.46
CA LYS A 124 18.69 -20.82 6.45
C LYS A 124 18.82 -21.69 5.20
N GLY A 125 19.11 -21.08 4.04
CA GLY A 125 19.34 -21.80 2.79
C GLY A 125 20.64 -22.61 2.80
N ALA A 126 21.69 -22.13 3.46
CA ALA A 126 22.95 -22.84 3.62
C ALA A 126 22.80 -24.07 4.54
N ILE A 127 22.15 -23.91 5.69
CA ILE A 127 21.92 -25.00 6.66
C ILE A 127 21.02 -26.12 6.07
N ALA A 128 20.08 -25.77 5.19
CA ALA A 128 19.21 -26.75 4.53
C ALA A 128 19.89 -27.55 3.40
N LYS A 129 21.08 -27.13 2.93
CA LYS A 129 21.83 -27.81 1.86
C LYS A 129 22.85 -28.83 2.39
N GLU A 130 23.16 -28.78 3.69
CA GLU A 130 24.06 -29.73 4.38
C GLU A 130 23.33 -30.89 5.10
N ARG A 131 21.99 -30.97 4.99
CA ARG A 131 21.18 -32.11 5.44
C ARG A 131 20.56 -32.82 4.25
#